data_AF-A0A9W8LUU7-F1
#
_entry.id   AF-A0A9W8LUU7-F1
#
_cell.length_a   1.000
_cell.length_b   1.000
_cell.length_c   1.000
_cell.angle_alpha   90.00
_cell.angle_beta   90.00
_cell.angle_gamma   90.00
#
_symmetry.space_group_name_H-M   'P 1'
#
loop_
_entity.id
_entity.type
_entity.pdbx_description
1 polymer ?
#
loop_
_entity_poly.entity_id
_entity_poly.type
_entity_poly.pdbx_seq_one_letter_code
_entity_poly.pdbx_strand_id
1 'polypeptide(L)'
;MAAQVEDDKTRVGKRKTLDSYFKGPSKKIASSSNEKPKEAKKQIPATSDSSYVSKLDPTEYRLELATIDGSWLVRLAPELNKPYFHELKRFLKQQEAAGKQVYPAARDVYSWSRFAPLPQVKVVILGQDPYHGPNQAHGLAFSVRPQVPIPPSLLNMYKGLERDYPNEFTRPKHGHLRGWAQQGVLLLNAALTVERSKANAHAGKGWELLTDRVIELVNEERENVVFMLWGSYAQKKGKSVDKKKHLVLKSVHPSPLSAHRGFFDAGHFRKANEYLEEHGEKPIDWSYLPEEENDPLTSPEFQAAKALELPSTSTAVQEEAEKKALDISDSENTNSALV
;
A
#
# COMPACT_ATOMS: atom_id res chain seq x y z
N MET A 1 15.66 84.17 7.09
CA MET A 1 16.46 83.10 7.71
C MET A 1 17.03 82.28 6.55
N ALA A 2 18.17 82.58 5.91
CA ALA A 2 19.57 82.62 6.39
C ALA A 2 19.93 81.38 7.22
N ALA A 3 21.00 80.60 6.98
CA ALA A 3 21.99 80.42 5.91
C ALA A 3 22.81 79.14 6.28
N GLN A 4 23.34 78.43 5.27
CA GLN A 4 24.62 77.65 5.14
C GLN A 4 25.19 76.82 6.32
N VAL A 5 25.85 75.67 6.11
CA VAL A 5 27.26 75.42 5.67
C VAL A 5 27.38 73.89 5.39
N GLU A 6 27.73 73.41 4.18
CA GLU A 6 29.08 72.94 3.70
C GLU A 6 29.67 71.75 4.52
N ASP A 7 30.39 70.73 4.03
CA ASP A 7 31.07 70.32 2.78
C ASP A 7 31.49 68.83 3.00
N ASP A 8 31.48 67.86 2.08
CA ASP A 8 32.45 67.52 1.00
C ASP A 8 32.93 66.04 1.13
N LYS A 9 33.28 65.46 -0.03
CA LYS A 9 34.14 64.31 -0.34
C LYS A 9 33.51 62.94 -0.61
N THR A 10 33.31 62.76 -1.92
CA THR A 10 33.34 61.51 -2.69
C THR A 10 34.61 60.66 -2.45
N ARG A 11 34.47 59.33 -2.39
CA ARG A 11 35.44 58.40 -3.00
C ARG A 11 34.88 56.99 -3.24
N VAL A 12 34.96 56.59 -4.50
CA VAL A 12 34.65 55.25 -5.05
C VAL A 12 35.70 54.22 -4.62
N GLY A 13 35.30 52.97 -4.33
CA GLY A 13 36.26 51.89 -4.01
C GLY A 13 35.70 50.46 -3.96
N LYS A 14 35.71 49.80 -5.13
CA LYS A 14 35.91 48.36 -5.45
C LYS A 14 35.45 47.23 -4.48
N ARG A 15 34.63 46.33 -5.05
CA ARG A 15 34.30 44.96 -4.62
C ARG A 15 35.57 44.12 -4.32
N LYS A 16 35.53 43.34 -3.24
CA LYS A 16 36.49 42.26 -2.93
C LYS A 16 35.78 40.91 -2.98
N THR A 17 36.41 39.96 -3.67
CA THR A 17 35.98 38.58 -3.91
C THR A 17 36.48 37.61 -2.84
N LEU A 18 35.84 36.44 -2.85
CA LEU A 18 35.67 35.44 -1.81
C LEU A 18 36.81 34.40 -1.79
N ASP A 19 38.05 34.80 -1.47
CA ASP A 19 39.20 33.90 -1.64
C ASP A 19 40.34 34.05 -0.61
N SER A 20 40.01 34.26 0.67
CA SER A 20 41.06 34.47 1.68
C SER A 20 40.76 33.93 3.07
N TYR A 21 40.31 32.69 3.21
CA TYR A 21 40.44 31.95 4.47
C TYR A 21 40.62 30.46 4.16
N PHE A 22 41.58 29.81 4.82
CA PHE A 22 41.99 28.39 4.67
C PHE A 22 43.11 28.08 3.66
N LYS A 23 44.35 28.48 4.02
CA LYS A 23 45.57 27.71 3.70
C LYS A 23 46.30 27.36 5.00
N GLY A 24 46.28 26.08 5.36
CA GLY A 24 47.13 25.42 6.35
C GLY A 24 47.80 24.20 5.72
N PRO A 25 48.91 23.67 6.26
CA PRO A 25 49.98 23.08 5.46
C PRO A 25 49.76 21.61 5.06
N SER A 26 50.21 21.28 3.85
CA SER A 26 50.26 19.95 3.25
C SER A 26 51.13 18.96 4.04
N LYS A 27 50.60 17.76 4.31
CA LYS A 27 51.38 16.56 4.63
C LYS A 27 50.98 15.40 3.71
N LYS A 28 51.97 14.55 3.48
CA LYS A 28 52.15 13.60 2.37
C LYS A 28 51.06 12.54 2.23
N ILE A 29 50.84 12.18 0.96
CA ILE A 29 50.04 11.08 0.43
C ILE A 29 50.65 9.73 0.89
N ALA A 30 49.81 8.87 1.46
CA ALA A 30 50.01 7.43 1.51
C ALA A 30 48.77 6.79 0.88
N SER A 31 48.99 6.06 -0.21
CA SER A 31 47.98 5.31 -0.95
C SER A 31 47.51 4.11 -0.13
N SER A 32 46.26 4.12 0.28
CA SER A 32 45.54 2.92 0.73
C SER A 32 44.19 2.94 0.03
N SER A 33 44.08 2.08 -0.98
CA SER A 33 42.84 1.73 -1.66
C SER A 33 41.91 1.05 -0.66
N ASN A 34 41.01 1.83 -0.06
CA ASN A 34 39.88 1.27 0.68
C ASN A 34 38.68 1.25 -0.26
N GLU A 35 38.48 0.09 -0.89
CA GLU A 35 37.24 -0.25 -1.57
C GLU A 35 36.07 -0.09 -0.60
N LYS A 36 35.06 0.70 -1.01
CA LYS A 36 33.78 0.78 -0.31
C LYS A 36 33.19 -0.64 -0.21
N PRO A 37 32.70 -1.08 0.96
CA PRO A 37 31.96 -2.34 1.02
C PRO A 37 30.73 -2.21 0.13
N LYS A 38 30.66 -3.07 -0.89
CA LYS A 38 29.47 -3.24 -1.72
C LYS A 38 28.32 -3.63 -0.81
N GLU A 39 27.27 -2.85 -0.93
CA GLU A 39 25.97 -2.97 -0.28
C GLU A 39 25.42 -4.40 -0.46
N ALA A 40 25.52 -5.20 0.60
CA ALA A 40 24.89 -6.51 0.65
C ALA A 40 23.42 -6.29 1.01
N LYS A 41 22.53 -6.32 -0.01
CA LYS A 41 21.10 -6.52 0.20
C LYS A 41 20.93 -7.83 0.98
N LYS A 42 20.72 -7.74 2.30
CA LYS A 42 20.38 -8.91 3.12
C LYS A 42 19.05 -9.47 2.61
N GLN A 43 19.13 -10.61 1.92
CA GLN A 43 17.96 -11.42 1.61
C GLN A 43 17.33 -11.86 2.92
N ILE A 44 16.04 -11.53 3.11
CA ILE A 44 15.21 -12.05 4.19
C ILE A 44 15.14 -13.58 4.01
N PRO A 45 15.22 -14.38 5.09
CA PRO A 45 15.21 -15.84 4.98
C PRO A 45 14.00 -16.33 4.19
N ALA A 46 14.26 -17.12 3.15
CA ALA A 46 13.26 -17.85 2.39
C ALA A 46 12.73 -19.02 3.23
N THR A 47 11.86 -18.75 4.20
CA THR A 47 11.18 -19.81 4.95
C THR A 47 9.70 -19.49 5.09
N SER A 48 9.03 -19.40 3.94
CA SER A 48 7.63 -19.80 3.88
C SER A 48 7.53 -20.89 2.86
N ASP A 49 7.18 -22.08 3.32
CA ASP A 49 6.97 -23.21 2.46
C ASP A 49 5.82 -22.88 1.48
N SER A 50 6.16 -22.70 0.20
CA SER A 50 5.19 -22.47 -0.88
C SER A 50 4.17 -23.61 -0.99
N SER A 51 4.43 -24.76 -0.35
CA SER A 51 3.47 -25.88 -0.26
C SER A 51 2.13 -25.51 0.38
N TYR A 52 2.04 -24.41 1.14
CA TYR A 52 0.75 -23.97 1.67
C TYR A 52 -0.13 -23.33 0.60
N VAL A 53 0.45 -22.64 -0.38
CA VAL A 53 -0.32 -22.06 -1.48
C VAL A 53 -0.92 -23.15 -2.35
N SER A 54 -0.16 -24.22 -2.63
CA SER A 54 -0.66 -25.36 -3.42
C SER A 54 -1.75 -26.18 -2.72
N LYS A 55 -1.94 -26.01 -1.41
CA LYS A 55 -3.01 -26.64 -0.63
C LYS A 55 -4.32 -25.84 -0.62
N LEU A 56 -4.31 -24.59 -1.09
CA LEU A 56 -5.52 -23.78 -1.18
C LEU A 56 -6.37 -24.27 -2.36
N ASP A 57 -7.64 -24.58 -2.10
CA ASP A 57 -8.60 -24.93 -3.15
C ASP A 57 -8.81 -23.72 -4.09
N PRO A 58 -8.46 -23.81 -5.39
CA PRO A 58 -8.60 -22.69 -6.32
C PRO A 58 -10.04 -22.23 -6.53
N THR A 59 -11.03 -23.10 -6.30
CA THR A 59 -12.45 -22.75 -6.39
C THR A 59 -12.89 -21.91 -5.19
N GLU A 60 -12.41 -22.25 -3.99
CA GLU A 60 -12.71 -21.50 -2.78
C GLU A 60 -11.94 -20.19 -2.73
N TYR A 61 -10.63 -20.20 -3.03
CA TYR A 61 -9.68 -19.09 -2.85
C TYR A 61 -9.39 -18.30 -4.13
N ARG A 62 -10.27 -18.38 -5.13
CA ARG A 62 -10.10 -17.69 -6.43
C ARG A 62 -9.74 -16.21 -6.29
N LEU A 63 -10.38 -15.49 -5.36
CA LEU A 63 -10.11 -14.06 -5.18
C LEU A 63 -8.72 -13.83 -4.58
N GLU A 64 -8.39 -14.54 -3.50
CA GLU A 64 -7.11 -14.42 -2.80
C GLU A 64 -5.94 -14.77 -3.74
N LEU A 65 -6.02 -15.93 -4.41
CA LEU A 65 -4.99 -16.40 -5.34
C LEU A 65 -4.78 -15.43 -6.52
N ALA A 66 -5.84 -14.79 -6.99
CA ALA A 66 -5.76 -13.90 -8.15
C ALA A 66 -5.34 -12.46 -7.81
N THR A 67 -5.44 -12.03 -6.54
CA THR A 67 -5.37 -10.59 -6.21
C THR A 67 -4.50 -10.23 -5.00
N ILE A 68 -4.06 -11.20 -4.20
CA ILE A 68 -3.02 -10.98 -3.19
C ILE A 68 -1.67 -11.08 -3.88
N ASP A 69 -0.78 -10.13 -3.61
CA ASP A 69 0.60 -10.20 -4.09
C ASP A 69 1.32 -11.45 -3.56
N GLY A 70 2.14 -12.09 -4.40
CA GLY A 70 2.76 -13.37 -4.10
C GLY A 70 3.60 -13.36 -2.82
N SER A 71 4.28 -12.25 -2.51
CA SER A 71 5.09 -12.15 -1.29
C SER A 71 4.24 -12.21 -0.02
N TRP A 72 3.01 -11.70 -0.07
CA TRP A 72 2.03 -11.81 1.00
C TRP A 72 1.32 -13.15 0.98
N LEU A 73 0.90 -13.62 -0.18
CA LEU A 73 0.09 -14.84 -0.33
C LEU A 73 0.79 -16.05 0.27
N VAL A 74 2.09 -16.22 0.02
CA VAL A 74 2.83 -17.37 0.58
C VAL A 74 2.89 -17.31 2.10
N ARG A 75 2.96 -16.11 2.70
CA ARG A 75 2.96 -15.92 4.16
C ARG A 75 1.58 -16.04 4.79
N LEU A 76 0.54 -15.62 4.08
CA LEU A 76 -0.83 -15.61 4.55
C LEU A 76 -1.56 -16.93 4.29
N ALA A 77 -1.07 -17.80 3.40
CA ALA A 77 -1.75 -19.06 3.07
C ALA A 77 -2.15 -19.91 4.30
N PRO A 78 -1.30 -20.08 5.34
CA PRO A 78 -1.71 -20.76 6.57
C PRO A 78 -2.85 -20.05 7.32
N GLU A 79 -2.86 -18.72 7.29
CA GLU A 79 -3.88 -17.88 7.92
C GLU A 79 -5.22 -18.00 7.19
N LEU A 80 -5.18 -18.00 5.84
CA LEU A 80 -6.36 -18.13 5.00
C LEU A 80 -7.10 -19.46 5.24
N ASN A 81 -6.40 -20.52 5.63
CA ASN A 81 -7.01 -21.83 5.91
C ASN A 81 -7.56 -21.99 7.34
N LYS A 82 -7.57 -20.93 8.15
CA LYS A 82 -8.11 -20.99 9.52
C LYS A 82 -9.64 -20.92 9.52
N PRO A 83 -10.32 -21.55 10.50
CA PRO A 83 -11.78 -21.60 10.58
C PRO A 83 -12.48 -20.23 10.47
N TYR A 84 -11.93 -19.20 11.12
CA TYR A 84 -12.51 -17.85 11.10
C TYR A 84 -12.54 -17.25 9.70
N PHE A 85 -11.57 -17.58 8.83
CA PHE A 85 -11.51 -17.03 7.49
C PHE A 85 -12.57 -17.69 6.59
N HIS A 86 -12.81 -18.99 6.76
CA HIS A 86 -13.95 -19.66 6.10
C HIS A 86 -15.30 -19.08 6.56
N GLU A 87 -15.44 -18.73 7.84
CA GLU A 87 -16.63 -18.03 8.36
C GLU A 87 -16.81 -16.65 7.73
N LEU A 88 -15.72 -15.88 7.63
CA LEU A 88 -15.70 -14.59 6.94
C LEU A 88 -16.15 -14.74 5.49
N LYS A 89 -15.61 -15.73 4.74
CA LYS A 89 -16.01 -15.98 3.35
C LYS A 89 -17.48 -16.35 3.23
N ARG A 90 -18.00 -17.20 4.12
CA ARG A 90 -19.44 -17.53 4.17
C ARG A 90 -20.29 -16.29 4.44
N PHE A 91 -19.88 -15.45 5.40
CA PHE A 91 -20.56 -14.19 5.69
C PHE A 91 -20.60 -13.27 4.47
N LEU A 92 -19.48 -13.08 3.76
CA LEU A 92 -19.42 -12.23 2.57
C LEU A 92 -20.31 -12.76 1.43
N LYS A 93 -20.28 -14.08 1.18
CA LYS A 93 -21.20 -14.73 0.21
C LYS A 93 -22.67 -14.51 0.57
N GLN A 94 -23.01 -14.54 1.86
CA GLN A 94 -24.37 -14.23 2.33
C GLN A 94 -24.73 -12.75 2.11
N GLN A 95 -23.79 -11.81 2.27
CA GLN A 95 -24.05 -10.40 1.97
C GLN A 95 -24.38 -10.21 0.48
N GLU A 96 -23.59 -10.83 -0.39
CA GLU A 96 -23.79 -10.81 -1.84
C GLU A 96 -25.12 -11.46 -2.24
N ALA A 97 -25.42 -12.66 -1.72
CA ALA A 97 -26.69 -13.35 -1.98
C ALA A 97 -27.92 -12.57 -1.48
N ALA A 98 -27.75 -11.75 -0.43
CA ALA A 98 -28.79 -10.84 0.06
C ALA A 98 -28.90 -9.54 -0.75
N GLY A 99 -28.17 -9.40 -1.87
CA GLY A 99 -28.20 -8.23 -2.73
C GLY A 99 -27.55 -6.99 -2.12
N LYS A 100 -26.73 -7.14 -1.07
CA LYS A 100 -26.07 -6.01 -0.43
C LYS A 100 -24.92 -5.50 -1.27
N GLN A 101 -24.85 -4.17 -1.44
CA GLN A 101 -23.71 -3.54 -2.08
C GLN A 101 -22.55 -3.43 -1.08
N VAL A 102 -21.48 -4.19 -1.33
CA VAL A 102 -20.27 -4.22 -0.51
C VAL A 102 -19.13 -3.48 -1.22
N TYR A 103 -18.35 -2.72 -0.47
CA TYR A 103 -17.16 -2.01 -0.93
C TYR A 103 -15.89 -2.50 -0.21
N PRO A 104 -14.71 -2.39 -0.85
CA PRO A 104 -14.52 -2.02 -2.26
C PRO A 104 -15.00 -3.15 -3.21
N ALA A 105 -14.87 -2.97 -4.52
CA ALA A 105 -15.11 -4.07 -5.47
C ALA A 105 -14.20 -5.25 -5.14
N ALA A 106 -14.64 -6.49 -5.41
CA ALA A 106 -13.93 -7.70 -4.99
C ALA A 106 -12.44 -7.70 -5.39
N ARG A 107 -12.12 -7.31 -6.63
CA ARG A 107 -10.74 -7.22 -7.15
C ARG A 107 -9.83 -6.26 -6.35
N ASP A 108 -10.44 -5.27 -5.70
CA ASP A 108 -9.74 -4.21 -4.98
C ASP A 108 -9.55 -4.54 -3.50
N VAL A 109 -10.16 -5.60 -2.95
CA VAL A 109 -10.12 -5.92 -1.51
C VAL A 109 -8.68 -6.04 -0.99
N TYR A 110 -7.81 -6.62 -1.81
CA TYR A 110 -6.40 -6.87 -1.46
C TYR A 110 -5.41 -5.90 -2.13
N SER A 111 -5.87 -4.75 -2.65
CA SER A 111 -5.01 -3.76 -3.31
C SER A 111 -3.81 -3.33 -2.46
N TRP A 112 -3.98 -3.22 -1.14
CA TRP A 112 -2.89 -2.91 -0.20
C TRP A 112 -1.68 -3.85 -0.36
N SER A 113 -1.92 -5.13 -0.64
CA SER A 113 -0.85 -6.13 -0.77
C SER A 113 -0.07 -5.96 -2.07
N ARG A 114 -0.77 -5.62 -3.16
CA ARG A 114 -0.20 -5.44 -4.51
C ARG A 114 0.58 -4.15 -4.64
N PHE A 115 0.11 -3.08 -4.00
CA PHE A 115 0.80 -1.80 -4.05
C PHE A 115 1.94 -1.70 -3.04
N ALA A 116 1.91 -2.47 -1.96
CA ALA A 116 3.01 -2.57 -1.00
C ALA A 116 3.37 -4.05 -0.72
N PRO A 117 4.10 -4.73 -1.63
CA PRO A 117 4.61 -6.08 -1.39
C PRO A 117 5.42 -6.16 -0.09
N LEU A 118 5.35 -7.27 0.64
CA LEU A 118 5.92 -7.40 1.99
C LEU A 118 7.39 -6.95 2.07
N PRO A 119 8.30 -7.36 1.17
CA PRO A 119 9.71 -6.96 1.21
C PRO A 119 9.95 -5.47 0.96
N GLN A 120 8.96 -4.73 0.46
CA GLN A 120 9.05 -3.30 0.15
C GLN A 120 8.42 -2.43 1.24
N VAL A 121 7.77 -3.02 2.25
CA VAL A 121 7.14 -2.24 3.33
C VAL A 121 8.20 -1.49 4.14
N LYS A 122 7.98 -0.19 4.28
CA LYS A 122 8.79 0.79 5.03
C LYS A 122 7.97 1.56 6.06
N VAL A 123 6.70 1.85 5.75
CA VAL A 123 5.78 2.56 6.64
C VAL A 123 4.46 1.81 6.70
N VAL A 124 3.85 1.72 7.88
CA VAL A 124 2.51 1.16 8.09
C VAL A 124 1.60 2.26 8.63
N ILE A 125 0.48 2.48 7.93
CA ILE A 125 -0.58 3.40 8.33
C ILE A 125 -1.88 2.59 8.41
N LEU A 126 -2.53 2.63 9.58
CA LEU A 126 -3.71 1.82 9.85
C LEU A 126 -5.00 2.65 9.80
N GLY A 127 -5.94 2.21 8.98
CA GLY A 127 -7.34 2.63 9.01
C GLY A 127 -8.23 1.65 9.79
N GLN A 128 -9.47 2.04 10.03
CA GLN A 128 -10.45 1.21 10.72
C GLN A 128 -11.23 0.35 9.72
N ASP A 129 -12.04 0.97 8.88
CA ASP A 129 -12.82 0.36 7.80
C ASP A 129 -12.69 1.16 6.48
N PRO A 130 -13.03 0.55 5.34
CA PRO A 130 -13.04 1.27 4.07
C PRO A 130 -14.13 2.36 4.06
N TYR A 131 -13.97 3.37 3.20
CA TYR A 131 -15.06 4.30 2.94
C TYR A 131 -16.28 3.58 2.37
N HIS A 132 -17.47 3.90 2.88
CA HIS A 132 -18.72 3.20 2.57
C HIS A 132 -19.58 3.91 1.51
N GLY A 133 -19.09 4.99 0.89
CA GLY A 133 -19.76 5.68 -0.20
C GLY A 133 -19.38 5.13 -1.58
N PRO A 134 -20.21 5.35 -2.61
CA PRO A 134 -19.93 4.91 -3.97
C PRO A 134 -18.60 5.44 -4.50
N ASN A 135 -17.85 4.57 -5.18
CA ASN A 135 -16.56 4.86 -5.82
C ASN A 135 -15.44 5.34 -4.89
N GLN A 136 -15.64 5.37 -3.57
CA GLN A 136 -14.63 5.86 -2.62
C GLN A 136 -13.56 4.81 -2.37
N ALA A 137 -13.94 3.65 -1.81
CA ALA A 137 -12.99 2.61 -1.42
C ALA A 137 -12.42 1.86 -2.62
N HIS A 138 -11.11 1.64 -2.59
CA HIS A 138 -10.37 0.86 -3.60
C HIS A 138 -9.26 0.00 -2.98
N GLY A 139 -9.40 -0.36 -1.70
CA GLY A 139 -8.50 -1.28 -1.00
C GLY A 139 -7.29 -0.66 -0.31
N LEU A 140 -7.17 0.67 -0.29
CA LEU A 140 -6.13 1.40 0.44
C LEU A 140 -6.75 2.27 1.54
N ALA A 141 -6.25 2.18 2.77
CA ALA A 141 -6.69 3.03 3.88
C ALA A 141 -6.51 4.52 3.57
N PHE A 142 -7.44 5.36 4.02
CA PHE A 142 -7.50 6.81 3.81
C PHE A 142 -7.61 7.31 2.37
N SER A 143 -7.31 6.47 1.39
CA SER A 143 -7.26 6.77 -0.04
C SER A 143 -8.66 6.70 -0.68
N VAL A 144 -8.90 7.56 -1.67
CA VAL A 144 -10.07 7.50 -2.56
C VAL A 144 -9.66 7.53 -4.02
N ARG A 145 -10.52 7.03 -4.91
CA ARG A 145 -10.29 7.09 -6.36
C ARG A 145 -10.21 8.56 -6.84
N PRO A 146 -9.51 8.84 -7.96
CA PRO A 146 -9.57 10.15 -8.61
C PRO A 146 -11.02 10.59 -8.85
N GLN A 147 -11.25 11.91 -8.91
CA GLN A 147 -12.58 12.54 -9.11
C GLN A 147 -13.56 12.40 -7.92
N VAL A 148 -13.26 11.57 -6.93
CA VAL A 148 -14.01 11.54 -5.66
C VAL A 148 -13.56 12.71 -4.77
N PRO A 149 -14.49 13.42 -4.11
CA PRO A 149 -14.14 14.45 -3.14
C PRO A 149 -13.20 13.92 -2.05
N ILE A 150 -12.14 14.68 -1.76
CA ILE A 150 -11.14 14.31 -0.76
C ILE A 150 -11.83 14.24 0.63
N PRO A 151 -11.78 13.09 1.32
CA PRO A 151 -12.41 12.94 2.62
C PRO A 151 -11.78 13.86 3.68
N PRO A 152 -12.54 14.29 4.71
CA PRO A 152 -12.04 15.22 5.74
C PRO A 152 -10.79 14.73 6.47
N SER A 153 -10.68 13.44 6.76
CA SER A 153 -9.48 12.86 7.38
C SER A 153 -8.24 13.00 6.50
N LEU A 154 -8.38 12.75 5.19
CA LEU A 154 -7.28 12.90 4.24
C LEU A 154 -6.89 14.38 4.04
N LEU A 155 -7.87 15.29 4.00
CA LEU A 155 -7.57 16.73 4.01
C LEU A 155 -6.72 17.15 5.22
N ASN A 156 -6.97 16.56 6.39
CA ASN A 156 -6.16 16.83 7.57
C ASN A 156 -4.78 16.17 7.50
N MET A 157 -4.64 14.99 6.88
CA MET A 157 -3.32 14.43 6.57
C MET A 157 -2.51 15.36 5.67
N TYR A 158 -3.11 15.93 4.63
CA TYR A 158 -2.45 16.93 3.78
C TYR A 158 -2.07 18.20 4.55
N LYS A 159 -2.90 18.70 5.47
CA LYS A 159 -2.51 19.81 6.36
C LYS A 159 -1.34 19.44 7.28
N GLY A 160 -1.27 18.18 7.73
CA GLY A 160 -0.13 17.65 8.47
C GLY A 160 1.15 17.69 7.62
N LEU A 161 1.06 17.24 6.37
CA LEU A 161 2.16 17.30 5.41
C LEU A 161 2.58 18.74 5.08
N GLU A 162 1.65 19.68 4.92
CA GLU A 162 1.95 21.10 4.74
C GLU A 162 2.73 21.69 5.93
N ARG A 163 2.46 21.23 7.16
CA ARG A 163 3.25 21.62 8.33
C ARG A 163 4.59 20.91 8.40
N ASP A 164 4.65 19.68 7.91
CA ASP A 164 5.91 18.94 7.83
C ASP A 164 6.85 19.49 6.76
N TYR A 165 6.30 19.97 5.66
CA TYR A 165 7.02 20.34 4.45
C TYR A 165 6.45 21.65 3.85
N PRO A 166 6.52 22.79 4.56
CA PRO A 166 5.80 24.03 4.21
C PRO A 166 6.15 24.65 2.85
N ASN A 167 7.31 24.29 2.29
CA ASN A 167 7.77 24.79 0.98
C ASN A 167 8.00 23.68 -0.06
N GLU A 168 7.78 22.42 0.32
CA GLU A 168 8.12 21.26 -0.52
C GLU A 168 6.87 20.43 -0.87
N PHE A 169 5.84 20.45 -0.01
CA PHE A 169 4.60 19.75 -0.26
C PHE A 169 3.55 20.67 -0.88
N THR A 170 3.13 20.35 -2.10
CA THR A 170 1.98 20.99 -2.75
C THR A 170 0.78 20.05 -2.69
N ARG A 171 -0.32 20.51 -2.09
CA ARG A 171 -1.52 19.69 -1.93
C ARG A 171 -2.08 19.28 -3.30
N PRO A 172 -2.30 17.98 -3.56
CA PRO A 172 -2.93 17.50 -4.79
C PRO A 172 -4.44 17.81 -4.78
N LYS A 173 -5.05 17.81 -5.96
CA LYS A 173 -6.50 18.01 -6.14
C LYS A 173 -7.32 16.72 -6.02
N HIS A 174 -6.69 15.60 -5.70
CA HIS A 174 -7.31 14.28 -5.55
C HIS A 174 -6.84 13.59 -4.26
N GLY A 175 -7.52 12.50 -3.89
CA GLY A 175 -7.25 11.74 -2.67
C GLY A 175 -6.61 10.37 -2.91
N HIS A 176 -5.94 10.18 -4.05
CA HIS A 176 -5.48 8.87 -4.51
C HIS A 176 -4.03 8.60 -4.03
N LEU A 177 -3.90 7.91 -2.90
CA LEU A 177 -2.64 7.67 -2.17
C LEU A 177 -1.77 6.53 -2.73
N ARG A 178 -2.01 6.12 -3.96
CA ARG A 178 -1.28 5.00 -4.57
C ARG A 178 0.22 5.26 -4.67
N GLY A 179 0.63 6.48 -5.02
CA GLY A 179 2.04 6.82 -5.14
C GLY A 179 2.81 6.62 -3.84
N TRP A 180 2.17 6.75 -2.68
CA TRP A 180 2.77 6.39 -1.39
C TRP A 180 2.87 4.88 -1.23
N ALA A 181 1.81 4.14 -1.58
CA ALA A 181 1.80 2.69 -1.44
C ALA A 181 2.94 2.04 -2.25
N GLN A 182 3.12 2.47 -3.50
CA GLN A 182 4.20 1.99 -4.39
C GLN A 182 5.62 2.29 -3.88
N GLN A 183 5.77 3.19 -2.91
CA GLN A 183 7.04 3.50 -2.26
C GLN A 183 7.29 2.70 -0.98
N GLY A 184 6.36 1.80 -0.61
CA GLY A 184 6.45 0.97 0.59
C GLY A 184 5.56 1.42 1.75
N VAL A 185 4.57 2.29 1.51
CA VAL A 185 3.59 2.68 2.54
C VAL A 185 2.41 1.70 2.54
N LEU A 186 2.40 0.77 3.49
CA LEU A 186 1.28 -0.13 3.71
C LEU A 186 0.07 0.62 4.30
N LEU A 187 -0.90 0.92 3.44
CA LEU A 187 -2.18 1.59 3.78
C LEU A 187 -3.26 0.54 4.06
N LEU A 188 -3.32 0.04 5.29
CA LEU A 188 -4.14 -1.14 5.66
C LEU A 188 -5.33 -0.75 6.54
N ASN A 189 -6.55 -1.07 6.12
CA ASN A 189 -7.71 -1.02 7.01
C ASN A 189 -7.78 -2.30 7.85
N ALA A 190 -8.32 -2.24 9.06
CA ALA A 190 -8.50 -3.43 9.88
C ALA A 190 -9.65 -4.32 9.43
N ALA A 191 -10.77 -3.72 9.00
CA ALA A 191 -11.77 -4.38 8.17
C ALA A 191 -11.45 -4.09 6.70
N LEU A 192 -11.46 -5.11 5.83
CA LEU A 192 -11.15 -4.91 4.40
C LEU A 192 -12.38 -4.68 3.52
N THR A 193 -13.58 -4.90 4.04
CA THR A 193 -14.84 -4.62 3.34
C THR A 193 -15.86 -3.92 4.23
N VAL A 194 -16.85 -3.27 3.62
CA VAL A 194 -17.93 -2.55 4.30
C VAL A 194 -19.20 -2.57 3.45
N GLU A 195 -20.38 -2.57 4.09
CA GLU A 195 -21.66 -2.41 3.40
C GLU A 195 -21.89 -0.93 3.05
N ARG A 196 -22.44 -0.65 1.86
CA ARG A 196 -22.77 0.71 1.42
C ARG A 196 -23.56 1.47 2.49
N SER A 197 -23.10 2.70 2.76
CA SER A 197 -23.71 3.62 3.74
C SER A 197 -23.74 3.13 5.19
N LYS A 198 -23.04 2.03 5.53
CA LYS A 198 -22.99 1.49 6.90
C LYS A 198 -21.55 1.29 7.35
N ALA A 199 -20.98 2.35 7.94
CA ALA A 199 -19.68 2.28 8.61
C ALA A 199 -19.65 1.13 9.63
N ASN A 200 -18.52 0.44 9.72
CA ASN A 200 -18.29 -0.72 10.61
C ASN A 200 -19.24 -1.92 10.42
N ALA A 201 -20.00 -2.00 9.32
CA ALA A 201 -20.95 -3.11 9.10
C ALA A 201 -20.30 -4.51 9.13
N HIS A 202 -19.02 -4.61 8.76
CA HIS A 202 -18.27 -5.86 8.74
C HIS A 202 -17.21 -5.96 9.85
N ALA A 203 -17.26 -5.06 10.84
CA ALA A 203 -16.40 -5.17 12.02
C ALA A 203 -16.72 -6.45 12.80
N GLY A 204 -15.68 -7.10 13.33
CA GLY A 204 -15.78 -8.34 14.10
C GLY A 204 -16.18 -9.56 13.27
N LYS A 205 -16.10 -9.49 11.94
CA LYS A 205 -16.45 -10.61 11.04
C LYS A 205 -15.26 -11.47 10.63
N GLY A 206 -14.05 -11.12 11.09
CA GLY A 206 -12.83 -11.91 10.89
C GLY A 206 -11.72 -11.18 10.13
N TRP A 207 -12.00 -10.03 9.51
CA TRP A 207 -10.96 -9.25 8.83
C TRP A 207 -9.87 -8.76 9.79
N GLU A 208 -10.23 -8.42 11.01
CA GLU A 208 -9.29 -7.92 12.01
C GLU A 208 -8.21 -8.95 12.33
N LEU A 209 -8.57 -10.23 12.39
CA LEU A 209 -7.63 -11.33 12.60
C LEU A 209 -6.65 -11.48 11.44
N LEU A 210 -7.15 -11.43 10.19
CA LEU A 210 -6.27 -11.48 9.01
C LEU A 210 -5.31 -10.29 9.01
N THR A 211 -5.81 -9.08 9.27
CA THR A 211 -4.99 -7.87 9.24
C THR A 211 -4.10 -7.75 10.46
N ASP A 212 -4.40 -8.45 11.57
CA ASP A 212 -3.48 -8.61 12.71
C ASP A 212 -2.30 -9.46 12.26
N ARG A 213 -2.55 -10.58 11.57
CA ARG A 213 -1.47 -11.40 10.99
C ARG A 213 -0.61 -10.63 9.99
N VAL A 214 -1.20 -9.74 9.18
CA VAL A 214 -0.42 -8.86 8.28
C VAL A 214 0.55 -7.98 9.06
N ILE A 215 0.11 -7.37 10.17
CA ILE A 215 0.96 -6.53 11.03
C ILE A 215 2.04 -7.37 11.71
N GLU A 216 1.70 -8.57 12.19
CA GLU A 216 2.67 -9.51 12.76
C GLU A 216 3.73 -9.91 11.76
N LEU A 217 3.37 -10.22 10.51
CA LEU A 217 4.32 -10.54 9.45
C LEU A 217 5.29 -9.40 9.16
N VAL A 218 4.81 -8.15 9.14
CA VAL A 218 5.71 -6.99 9.03
C VAL A 218 6.65 -6.92 10.23
N ASN A 219 6.13 -7.09 11.44
CA ASN A 219 6.91 -7.06 12.68
C ASN A 219 7.95 -8.19 12.75
N GLU A 220 7.64 -9.36 12.21
CA GLU A 220 8.49 -10.54 12.17
C GLU A 220 9.57 -10.44 11.08
N GLU A 221 9.19 -10.09 9.85
CA GLU A 221 10.05 -10.27 8.66
C GLU A 221 10.71 -8.99 8.14
N ARG A 222 10.26 -7.80 8.56
CA ARG A 222 10.85 -6.52 8.17
C ARG A 222 11.63 -5.90 9.31
N GLU A 223 12.62 -5.09 9.01
CA GLU A 223 13.37 -4.28 9.99
C GLU A 223 13.17 -2.80 9.67
N ASN A 224 13.35 -1.92 10.65
CA ASN A 224 13.37 -0.46 10.47
C ASN A 224 12.09 0.11 9.80
N VAL A 225 10.95 -0.57 9.99
CA VAL A 225 9.63 -0.08 9.57
C VAL A 225 9.10 0.98 10.53
N VAL A 226 8.47 2.02 9.99
CA VAL A 226 7.77 3.06 10.76
C VAL A 226 6.29 2.73 10.87
N PHE A 227 5.76 2.59 12.08
CA PHE A 227 4.34 2.40 12.35
C PHE A 227 3.70 3.72 12.79
N MET A 228 2.83 4.28 11.95
CA MET A 228 2.04 5.49 12.27
C MET A 228 0.67 5.08 12.81
N LEU A 229 0.54 5.10 14.14
CA LEU A 229 -0.65 4.64 14.84
C LEU A 229 -1.51 5.83 15.29
N TRP A 230 -2.44 6.24 14.43
CA TRP A 230 -3.32 7.39 14.65
C TRP A 230 -4.66 7.00 15.26
N GLY A 231 -4.93 7.46 16.47
CA GLY A 231 -6.14 7.13 17.23
C GLY A 231 -6.02 5.84 18.05
N SER A 232 -6.93 5.68 19.01
CA SER A 232 -6.91 4.57 19.99
C SER A 232 -6.99 3.20 19.33
N TYR A 233 -7.76 3.07 18.25
CA TYR A 233 -7.93 1.82 17.52
C TYR A 233 -6.60 1.34 16.90
N ALA A 234 -5.94 2.19 16.10
CA ALA A 234 -4.64 1.87 15.50
C ALA A 234 -3.57 1.61 16.58
N GLN A 235 -3.58 2.38 17.67
CA GLN A 235 -2.65 2.19 18.78
C GLN A 235 -2.85 0.86 19.51
N LYS A 236 -4.10 0.37 19.63
CA LYS A 236 -4.39 -0.95 20.18
C LYS A 236 -3.90 -2.05 19.27
N LYS A 237 -4.13 -1.93 17.95
CA LYS A 237 -3.71 -2.91 16.94
C LYS A 237 -2.19 -3.05 16.85
N GLY A 238 -1.47 -1.93 16.89
CA GLY A 238 0.00 -1.91 16.89
C GLY A 238 0.65 -2.11 18.26
N LYS A 239 -0.05 -2.65 19.27
CA LYS A 239 0.50 -2.81 20.63
C LYS A 239 1.65 -3.81 20.69
N SER A 240 1.63 -4.84 19.85
CA SER A 240 2.62 -5.93 19.79
C SER A 240 3.88 -5.59 18.98
N VAL A 241 3.91 -4.43 18.31
CA VAL A 241 5.06 -4.01 17.49
C VAL A 241 6.32 -3.88 18.35
N ASP A 242 7.41 -4.51 17.93
CA ASP A 242 8.70 -4.43 18.61
C ASP A 242 9.35 -3.06 18.38
N LYS A 243 9.31 -2.22 19.41
CA LYS A 243 9.87 -0.86 19.39
C LYS A 243 11.40 -0.82 19.38
N LYS A 244 12.08 -1.94 19.59
CA LYS A 244 13.53 -2.03 19.42
C LYS A 244 13.91 -2.21 17.96
N LYS A 245 13.02 -2.81 17.16
CA LYS A 245 13.19 -3.12 15.74
C LYS A 245 12.58 -2.05 14.82
N HIS A 246 11.60 -1.31 15.34
CA HIS A 246 10.74 -0.43 14.58
C HIS A 246 10.51 0.91 15.28
N LEU A 247 10.29 1.96 14.49
CA LEU A 247 9.80 3.23 15.01
C LEU A 247 8.27 3.20 15.14
N VAL A 248 7.75 3.51 16.33
CA VAL A 248 6.29 3.63 16.56
C VAL A 248 5.93 5.07 16.86
N LEU A 249 5.23 5.72 15.93
CA LEU A 249 4.74 7.09 16.04
C LEU A 249 3.25 7.10 16.39
N LYS A 250 2.89 7.75 17.50
CA LYS A 250 1.50 7.76 18.01
C LYS A 250 0.95 9.18 18.08
N SER A 251 -0.26 9.36 17.58
CA SER A 251 -1.03 10.61 17.75
C SER A 251 -2.53 10.32 17.76
N VAL A 252 -3.34 11.35 17.92
CA VAL A 252 -4.79 11.32 17.70
C VAL A 252 -5.12 11.05 16.22
N HIS A 253 -6.34 10.60 15.93
CA HIS A 253 -6.77 10.33 14.56
C HIS A 253 -6.87 11.63 13.73
N PRO A 254 -6.60 11.61 12.40
CA PRO A 254 -6.77 12.79 11.52
C PRO A 254 -8.22 13.21 11.29
N SER A 255 -9.21 12.54 11.89
CA SER A 255 -10.62 12.93 11.78
C SER A 255 -10.83 14.36 12.29
N PRO A 256 -11.76 15.14 11.70
CA PRO A 256 -12.12 16.47 12.21
C PRO A 256 -12.43 16.50 13.71
N LEU A 257 -12.97 15.41 14.25
CA LEU A 257 -13.30 15.26 15.67
C LEU A 257 -12.08 15.29 16.60
N SER A 258 -10.88 15.04 16.08
CA SER A 258 -9.69 14.85 16.91
C SER A 258 -8.42 15.51 16.41
N ALA A 259 -8.32 15.88 15.12
CA ALA A 259 -7.05 16.30 14.53
C ALA A 259 -6.41 17.51 15.23
N HIS A 260 -7.24 18.46 15.70
CA HIS A 260 -6.78 19.65 16.44
C HIS A 260 -6.17 19.32 17.82
N ARG A 261 -6.35 18.10 18.35
CA ARG A 261 -5.80 17.65 19.64
C ARG A 261 -4.38 17.12 19.56
N GLY A 262 -3.64 17.46 18.50
CA GLY A 262 -2.22 17.13 18.34
C GLY A 262 -1.85 16.31 17.10
N PHE A 263 -2.76 16.05 16.15
CA PHE A 263 -2.38 15.40 14.89
C PHE A 263 -1.45 16.31 14.08
N PHE A 264 -1.79 17.60 13.98
CA PHE A 264 -1.07 18.57 13.17
C PHE A 264 0.32 18.95 13.71
N ASP A 265 0.56 18.73 15.00
CA ASP A 265 1.83 19.05 15.67
C ASP A 265 2.72 17.81 15.84
N ALA A 266 2.25 16.64 15.40
CA ALA A 266 2.91 15.37 15.65
C ALA A 266 4.22 15.21 14.85
N GLY A 267 4.27 15.82 13.67
CA GLY A 267 5.42 15.77 12.77
C GLY A 267 5.76 14.39 12.19
N HIS A 268 4.74 13.53 12.04
CA HIS A 268 4.97 12.11 11.76
C HIS A 268 5.58 11.84 10.38
N PHE A 269 5.22 12.62 9.34
CA PHE A 269 5.72 12.35 7.99
C PHE A 269 7.21 12.67 7.89
N ARG A 270 7.63 13.79 8.49
CA ARG A 270 9.05 14.15 8.64
C ARG A 270 9.82 13.14 9.47
N LYS A 271 9.34 12.81 10.67
CA LYS A 271 10.00 11.82 11.56
C LYS A 271 10.15 10.45 10.90
N ALA A 272 9.18 10.05 10.08
CA ALA A 272 9.28 8.79 9.34
C ALA A 272 10.42 8.83 8.32
N ASN A 273 10.53 9.91 7.54
CA ASN A 273 11.62 10.04 6.57
C ASN A 273 12.98 10.15 7.26
N GLU A 274 13.11 10.95 8.32
CA GLU A 274 14.35 11.03 9.13
C GLU A 274 14.79 9.65 9.60
N TYR A 275 13.88 8.85 10.16
CA TYR A 275 14.17 7.50 10.61
C TYR A 275 14.56 6.54 9.48
N LEU A 276 13.90 6.63 8.33
CA LEU A 276 14.25 5.82 7.16
C LEU A 276 15.68 6.16 6.68
N GLU A 277 16.02 7.46 6.60
CA GLU A 277 17.36 7.92 6.21
C GLU A 277 18.44 7.44 7.18
N GLU A 278 18.19 7.55 8.49
CA GLU A 278 19.10 7.07 9.54
C GLU A 278 19.41 5.57 9.41
N HIS A 279 18.48 4.78 8.86
CA HIS A 279 18.61 3.34 8.68
C HIS A 279 18.97 2.94 7.23
N GLY A 280 19.35 3.90 6.38
CA GLY A 280 19.78 3.65 5.01
C GLY A 280 18.64 3.29 4.04
N GLU A 281 17.39 3.50 4.43
CA GLU A 281 16.22 3.31 3.58
C GLU A 281 15.91 4.59 2.79
N LYS A 282 15.49 4.45 1.53
CA LYS A 282 15.07 5.61 0.74
C LYS A 282 13.81 6.25 1.37
N PRO A 283 13.79 7.57 1.63
CA PRO A 283 12.62 8.31 2.10
C PRO A 283 11.39 8.12 1.22
N ILE A 284 10.22 8.35 1.79
CA ILE A 284 8.98 8.45 1.03
C ILE A 284 8.85 9.86 0.47
N ASP A 285 8.68 9.97 -0.85
CA ASP A 285 8.22 11.19 -1.48
C ASP A 285 6.70 11.30 -1.26
N TRP A 286 6.32 12.06 -0.24
CA TRP A 286 4.92 12.30 0.12
C TRP A 286 4.17 13.18 -0.91
N SER A 287 4.88 13.85 -1.82
CA SER A 287 4.29 14.64 -2.91
C SER A 287 4.01 13.80 -4.17
N TYR A 288 4.60 12.61 -4.29
CA TYR A 288 4.37 11.71 -5.43
C TYR A 288 3.00 11.02 -5.34
N LEU A 289 2.02 11.58 -6.04
CA LEU A 289 0.63 11.12 -6.08
C LEU A 289 0.10 11.18 -7.52
N PRO A 290 0.43 10.19 -8.39
CA PRO A 290 -0.04 10.18 -9.77
C PRO A 290 -1.57 9.99 -9.86
N GLU A 291 -2.21 10.66 -10.82
CA GLU A 291 -3.64 10.55 -11.06
C GLU A 291 -4.02 9.25 -11.80
N GLU A 292 -3.13 8.71 -12.62
CA GLU A 292 -3.39 7.52 -13.44
C GLU A 292 -3.43 6.22 -12.62
N GLU A 293 -4.39 5.35 -12.99
CA GLU A 293 -4.56 4.03 -12.37
C GLU A 293 -3.82 2.95 -13.16
N ASN A 294 -2.55 2.70 -12.81
CA ASN A 294 -1.72 1.62 -13.37
C ASN A 294 -1.76 0.31 -12.55
N ASP A 295 -2.91 -0.23 -12.15
CA ASP A 295 -2.97 -1.37 -11.18
C ASP A 295 -2.13 -2.56 -11.70
N PRO A 296 -1.27 -3.19 -10.85
CA PRO A 296 -0.54 -4.41 -11.22
C PRO A 296 -1.40 -5.48 -11.91
N LEU A 297 -2.67 -5.65 -11.53
CA LEU A 297 -3.59 -6.59 -12.18
C LEU A 297 -3.96 -6.21 -13.63
N THR A 298 -3.78 -4.95 -13.99
CA THR A 298 -4.04 -4.42 -15.33
C THR A 298 -2.76 -4.19 -16.14
N SER A 299 -1.59 -4.49 -15.56
CA SER A 299 -0.33 -4.30 -16.26
C SER A 299 -0.20 -5.28 -17.43
N PRO A 300 0.43 -4.87 -18.56
CA PRO A 300 0.67 -5.77 -19.68
C PRO A 300 1.39 -7.06 -19.29
N GLU A 301 2.33 -6.98 -18.34
CA GLU A 301 3.09 -8.13 -17.85
C GLU A 301 2.21 -9.12 -17.08
N PHE A 302 1.30 -8.63 -16.23
CA PHE A 302 0.37 -9.49 -15.50
C PHE A 302 -0.64 -10.15 -16.45
N GLN A 303 -1.15 -9.40 -17.43
CA GLN A 303 -2.06 -9.94 -18.44
C GLN A 303 -1.37 -10.99 -19.31
N ALA A 304 -0.10 -10.77 -19.68
CA ALA A 304 0.71 -11.74 -20.39
C ALA A 304 0.97 -13.02 -19.56
N ALA A 305 1.32 -12.87 -18.27
CA ALA A 305 1.53 -14.01 -17.37
C ALA A 305 0.24 -14.84 -17.20
N LYS A 306 -0.91 -14.18 -17.02
CA LYS A 306 -2.20 -14.85 -16.90
C LYS A 306 -2.64 -15.54 -18.20
N ALA A 307 -2.31 -14.98 -19.35
CA ALA A 307 -2.57 -15.61 -20.65
C ALA A 307 -1.73 -16.89 -20.86
N LEU A 308 -0.57 -17.00 -20.22
CA LEU A 308 0.30 -18.18 -20.25
C LEU A 308 -0.11 -19.27 -19.24
N GLU A 309 -0.82 -18.91 -18.16
CA GLU A 309 -1.31 -19.85 -17.13
C GLU A 309 -2.70 -20.43 -17.42
N LEU A 310 -3.41 -19.92 -18.44
CA LEU A 310 -4.65 -20.53 -18.90
C LEU A 310 -4.30 -21.79 -19.71
N PRO A 311 -4.69 -23.01 -19.29
CA PRO A 311 -4.81 -24.09 -20.25
C PRO A 311 -5.75 -23.61 -21.33
N SER A 312 -5.42 -23.86 -22.59
CA SER A 312 -6.26 -23.59 -23.75
C SER A 312 -7.54 -24.42 -23.67
N THR A 313 -8.47 -24.04 -22.80
CA THR A 313 -9.85 -24.52 -22.76
C THR A 313 -10.60 -23.84 -23.89
N SER A 314 -10.23 -24.16 -25.13
CA SER A 314 -11.04 -23.81 -26.30
C SER A 314 -11.07 -24.93 -27.34
N THR A 315 -10.14 -25.89 -27.36
CA THR A 315 -10.17 -26.96 -28.37
C THR A 315 -10.80 -28.25 -27.84
N ALA A 316 -10.56 -28.64 -26.60
CA ALA A 316 -11.07 -29.92 -26.07
C ALA A 316 -12.60 -29.96 -25.89
N VAL A 317 -13.24 -28.82 -25.51
CA VAL A 317 -14.69 -28.76 -25.30
C VAL A 317 -15.46 -28.63 -26.62
N GLN A 318 -14.83 -28.09 -27.69
CA GLN A 318 -15.42 -28.03 -29.03
C GLN A 318 -15.31 -29.37 -29.76
N GLU A 319 -14.16 -30.07 -29.68
CA GLU A 319 -14.00 -31.39 -30.30
C GLU A 319 -14.90 -32.46 -29.68
N GLU A 320 -15.15 -32.39 -28.36
CA GLU A 320 -16.04 -33.34 -27.69
C GLU A 320 -17.51 -33.05 -27.98
N ALA A 321 -17.89 -31.79 -28.19
CA ALA A 321 -19.23 -31.40 -28.63
C ALA A 321 -19.51 -31.76 -30.10
N GLU A 322 -18.53 -31.63 -30.99
CA GLU A 322 -18.66 -32.03 -32.40
C GLU A 322 -18.67 -33.55 -32.57
N LYS A 323 -17.87 -34.30 -31.81
CA LYS A 323 -17.94 -35.78 -31.82
C LYS A 323 -19.28 -36.31 -31.30
N LYS A 324 -19.85 -35.67 -30.28
CA LYS A 324 -21.16 -36.05 -29.74
C LYS A 324 -22.31 -35.68 -30.67
N ALA A 325 -22.16 -34.64 -31.50
CA ALA A 325 -23.15 -34.28 -32.51
C ALA A 325 -23.13 -35.23 -33.73
N LEU A 326 -21.96 -35.77 -34.10
CA LEU A 326 -21.80 -36.77 -35.16
C LEU A 326 -22.31 -38.16 -34.76
N ASP A 327 -22.11 -38.59 -33.50
CA ASP A 327 -22.62 -39.89 -33.01
C ASP A 327 -24.16 -39.93 -32.88
N ILE A 328 -24.82 -38.78 -32.67
CA ILE A 328 -26.28 -38.73 -32.57
C ILE A 328 -26.93 -38.84 -33.96
N SER A 329 -26.32 -38.28 -35.02
CA SER A 329 -26.87 -38.37 -36.38
C SER A 329 -26.78 -39.76 -37.02
N ASP A 330 -25.84 -40.62 -36.59
CA ASP A 330 -25.71 -41.99 -37.11
C ASP A 330 -26.63 -42.99 -36.38
N SER A 331 -27.11 -42.65 -35.18
CA SER A 331 -28.02 -43.51 -34.40
C SER A 331 -29.50 -43.38 -34.78
N GLU A 332 -29.91 -42.26 -35.40
CA GLU A 332 -31.31 -42.04 -35.83
C GLU A 332 -31.63 -42.61 -37.22
N ASN A 333 -30.63 -43.09 -37.98
CA ASN A 333 -30.84 -43.56 -39.36
C ASN A 333 -30.90 -45.10 -39.53
N THR A 334 -31.00 -45.87 -38.44
CA THR A 334 -31.07 -47.34 -38.50
C THR A 334 -32.37 -47.96 -37.95
N ASN A 335 -33.42 -47.16 -37.71
CA ASN A 335 -34.70 -47.69 -37.20
C ASN A 335 -35.94 -47.34 -38.04
N SER A 336 -35.79 -47.24 -39.36
CA SER A 336 -36.92 -47.19 -40.30
C SER A 336 -36.72 -48.13 -41.49
N ALA A 337 -36.61 -49.44 -41.21
CA ALA A 337 -36.85 -50.49 -42.19
C ALA A 337 -37.16 -51.80 -41.46
N LEU A 338 -38.38 -51.94 -40.93
CA LEU A 338 -39.11 -53.21 -40.79
C LEU A 338 -40.52 -52.93 -40.22
N VAL A 339 -41.50 -53.55 -40.89
CA VAL A 339 -42.97 -53.55 -40.71
C VAL A 339 -43.72 -52.45 -41.46
#